data_AF-A0A3N1XTI8-F1
#
_entry.id   AF-A0A3N1XTI8-F1
#
_cell.length_a   1.000
_cell.length_b   1.000
_cell.length_c   1.000
_cell.angle_alpha   90.00
_cell.angle_beta   90.00
_cell.angle_gamma   90.00
#
_symmetry.space_group_name_H-M   'P 1'
#
loop_
_entity.id
_entity.type
_entity.pdbx_description
1 polymer ?
#
loop_
_entity_poly.entity_id
_entity_poly.type
_entity_poly.pdbx_seq_one_letter_code
_entity_poly.pdbx_strand_id
1 'polypeptide(L)'
;MNKKMKKLLLIIILLIIIPDYSVAASTISEKISIEDYIKLMAESINLTIDATDKHPYITAAMKEGLVNEGELATYTSNITKEDAAVIANRADELLHGTGHNTDLYDQIKTKKRLSDLSNITNSKQDAVIKIFSKGIMIGSSNGLYTHSRKFNGKEAVTVSEAKIIVTRVKTSSKRRKLSPDGQLIRMTNLPKNYKSYEYILESFPNAFYEKKFKYQLTKYHYKPVELVDYASPVRLKKKKFNDYKMQEVLDAYLDSWAKKVQTNLNTRLNVDYRTIDNEWINTLRKTYYIYGDSASDKPRTNDIKEYVAKVKKNKVIIKGTVSVEPSTIYYKKGYYIRTYIKFKIDDATNMNVQEEDLIYGRTVYLPNLKKDNWVTMYVDIELGSANGLSNGKDLAIFDDSIY
;
A
#
# COMPACT_ATOMS: atom_id res chain seq x y z
N MET A 1 4.94 -54.56 -5.57
CA MET A 1 5.25 -53.12 -5.75
C MET A 1 6.75 -52.95 -5.87
N ASN A 2 7.22 -52.50 -7.04
CA ASN A 2 8.59 -52.68 -7.51
C ASN A 2 9.59 -51.72 -6.84
N LYS A 3 10.85 -52.13 -6.62
CA LYS A 3 11.90 -51.37 -5.89
C LYS A 3 12.22 -50.01 -6.53
N LYS A 4 11.80 -49.78 -7.79
CA LYS A 4 11.86 -48.50 -8.51
C LYS A 4 10.74 -47.50 -8.15
N MET A 5 9.62 -47.92 -7.54
CA MET A 5 8.54 -47.01 -7.10
C MET A 5 8.81 -46.35 -5.74
N LYS A 6 9.69 -46.91 -4.89
CA LYS A 6 10.10 -46.26 -3.63
C LYS A 6 11.12 -45.13 -3.82
N LYS A 7 11.83 -45.10 -4.95
CA LYS A 7 12.76 -43.99 -5.29
C LYS A 7 12.10 -42.80 -5.99
N LEU A 8 10.89 -42.98 -6.53
CA LEU A 8 10.12 -41.88 -7.11
C LEU A 8 9.27 -41.14 -6.05
N LEU A 9 8.99 -41.77 -4.92
CA LEU A 9 8.30 -41.15 -3.78
C LEU A 9 9.23 -40.31 -2.88
N LEU A 10 10.54 -40.32 -3.12
CA LEU A 10 11.53 -39.58 -2.33
C LEU A 10 12.03 -38.29 -3.01
N ILE A 11 11.48 -37.91 -4.17
CA ILE A 11 11.89 -36.73 -4.97
C ILE A 11 10.71 -35.72 -5.13
N ILE A 12 9.65 -35.84 -4.31
CA ILE A 12 8.57 -34.83 -4.25
C ILE A 12 8.27 -34.48 -2.77
N ILE A 13 9.31 -34.16 -2.01
CA ILE A 13 9.22 -33.35 -0.78
C ILE A 13 10.49 -32.48 -0.75
N LEU A 14 10.55 -31.49 -1.64
CA LEU A 14 11.54 -30.42 -1.56
C LEU A 14 10.89 -29.11 -2.00
N LEU A 15 9.79 -28.76 -1.33
CA LEU A 15 9.19 -27.44 -1.40
C LEU A 15 8.61 -27.14 -0.01
N ILE A 16 9.07 -26.00 0.53
CA ILE A 16 8.65 -25.37 1.79
C ILE A 16 9.34 -25.92 3.04
N ILE A 17 10.66 -25.75 3.09
CA ILE A 17 11.28 -25.14 4.28
C ILE A 17 11.80 -23.81 3.77
N ILE A 18 10.96 -22.78 3.85
CA ILE A 18 11.49 -21.41 3.95
C ILE A 18 12.17 -21.42 5.32
N PRO A 19 13.48 -21.22 5.44
CA PRO A 19 14.04 -20.97 6.76
C PRO A 19 13.34 -19.70 7.26
N ASP A 20 12.65 -19.82 8.39
CA ASP A 20 12.40 -18.68 9.25
C ASP A 20 13.76 -18.01 9.47
N TYR A 21 14.02 -16.94 8.72
CA TYR A 21 15.07 -16.00 9.04
C TYR A 21 14.62 -15.23 10.28
N SER A 22 14.46 -15.92 11.41
CA SER A 22 14.67 -15.32 12.71
C SER A 22 16.17 -15.34 12.97
N VAL A 23 16.92 -14.49 12.26
CA VAL A 23 18.21 -14.04 12.76
C VAL A 23 17.89 -13.05 13.89
N ALA A 24 17.52 -13.56 15.05
CA ALA A 24 17.66 -12.82 16.29
C ALA A 24 19.14 -12.90 16.70
N ALA A 25 20.01 -12.23 15.93
CA ALA A 25 21.24 -11.72 16.52
C ALA A 25 20.81 -10.48 17.31
N SER A 26 20.57 -10.64 18.61
CA SER A 26 20.37 -9.53 19.53
C SER A 26 21.72 -8.84 19.77
N THR A 27 22.26 -8.19 18.74
CA THR A 27 23.15 -7.06 18.99
C THR A 27 22.25 -5.96 19.53
N ILE A 28 22.44 -5.59 20.80
CA ILE A 28 21.84 -4.36 21.32
C ILE A 28 22.38 -3.26 20.42
N SER A 29 21.54 -2.74 19.52
CA SER A 29 21.97 -1.69 18.61
C SER A 29 22.19 -0.44 19.45
N GLU A 30 23.45 -0.07 19.62
CA GLU A 30 23.87 1.11 20.37
C GLU A 30 23.08 2.35 19.92
N LYS A 31 22.52 3.06 20.90
CA LYS A 31 21.76 4.29 20.68
C LYS A 31 22.73 5.46 20.58
N ILE A 32 22.41 6.44 19.73
CA ILE A 32 23.28 7.60 19.51
C ILE A 32 22.82 8.78 20.37
N SER A 33 23.79 9.46 21.00
CA SER A 33 23.54 10.71 21.70
C SER A 33 23.15 11.82 20.72
N ILE A 34 22.52 12.88 21.23
CA ILE A 34 22.21 14.08 20.44
C ILE A 34 23.51 14.73 19.94
N GLU A 35 24.53 14.87 20.80
CA GLU A 35 25.82 15.45 20.45
C GLU A 35 26.49 14.70 19.29
N ASP A 36 26.58 13.36 19.38
CA ASP A 36 27.19 12.55 18.34
C ASP A 36 26.41 12.59 17.03
N TYR A 37 25.07 12.66 17.11
CA TYR A 37 24.24 12.81 15.92
C TYR A 37 24.46 14.16 15.22
N ILE A 38 24.52 15.26 15.99
CA ILE A 38 24.81 16.59 15.48
C ILE A 38 26.19 16.61 14.83
N LYS A 39 27.21 16.02 15.48
CA LYS A 39 28.56 15.89 14.92
C LYS A 39 28.54 15.21 13.56
N LEU A 40 27.93 14.02 13.46
CA LEU A 40 27.85 13.29 12.19
C LEU A 40 27.15 14.10 11.10
N MET A 41 26.10 14.85 11.46
CA MET A 41 25.35 15.66 10.50
C MET A 41 26.14 16.89 10.04
N ALA A 42 26.75 17.61 10.96
CA ALA A 42 27.59 18.79 10.69
C ALA A 42 28.76 18.45 9.77
N GLU A 43 29.45 17.33 10.03
CA GLU A 43 30.51 16.81 9.16
C GLU A 43 29.99 16.45 7.77
N SER A 44 28.77 15.92 7.68
CA SER A 44 28.20 15.48 6.39
C SER A 44 27.87 16.62 5.43
N ILE A 45 27.56 17.80 5.97
CA ILE A 45 27.26 19.03 5.22
C ILE A 45 28.44 20.00 5.22
N ASN A 46 29.61 19.59 5.72
CA ASN A 46 30.86 20.37 5.80
C ASN A 46 30.72 21.72 6.53
N LEU A 47 30.07 21.73 7.70
CA LEU A 47 30.04 22.95 8.52
C LEU A 47 31.46 23.36 8.94
N THR A 48 31.69 24.66 9.06
CA THR A 48 32.96 25.20 9.57
C THR A 48 33.01 25.00 11.08
N ILE A 49 34.03 24.27 11.57
CA ILE A 49 34.17 23.91 12.98
C ILE A 49 35.34 24.69 13.59
N ASP A 50 35.07 25.43 14.67
CA ASP A 50 36.11 26.04 15.51
C ASP A 50 36.52 25.05 16.59
N ALA A 51 37.68 24.41 16.42
CA ALA A 51 38.19 23.41 17.36
C ALA A 51 38.58 23.97 18.73
N THR A 52 38.63 25.30 18.90
CA THR A 52 38.95 25.95 20.19
C THR A 52 37.74 26.08 21.10
N ASP A 53 36.53 25.94 20.55
CA ASP A 53 35.29 25.96 21.32
C ASP A 53 35.11 24.67 22.16
N LYS A 54 34.45 24.79 23.31
CA LYS A 54 34.22 23.67 24.24
C LYS A 54 33.27 22.62 23.65
N HIS A 55 32.32 23.04 22.83
CA HIS A 55 31.31 22.20 22.18
C HIS A 55 31.25 22.52 20.68
N PRO A 56 32.35 22.27 19.95
CA PRO A 56 32.63 22.92 18.67
C PRO A 56 31.60 22.58 17.59
N TYR A 57 31.05 21.35 17.62
CA TYR A 57 30.01 20.91 16.69
C TYR A 57 28.63 21.47 17.03
N ILE A 58 28.30 21.61 18.31
CA ILE A 58 27.00 22.16 18.75
C ILE A 58 26.98 23.66 18.43
N THR A 59 28.05 24.37 18.75
CA THR A 59 28.21 25.80 18.44
C THR A 59 28.10 26.07 16.95
N ALA A 60 28.80 25.30 16.11
CA ALA A 60 28.68 25.40 14.65
C ALA A 60 27.25 25.07 14.15
N ALA A 61 26.62 24.03 14.70
CA ALA A 61 25.26 23.64 14.34
C ALA A 61 24.24 24.73 14.69
N MET A 62 24.40 25.43 15.82
CA MET A 62 23.54 26.55 16.19
C MET A 62 23.72 27.74 15.26
N LYS A 63 24.98 28.12 15.00
CA LYS A 63 25.31 29.24 14.12
C LYS A 63 24.70 29.10 12.73
N GLU A 64 24.73 27.88 12.18
CA GLU A 64 24.25 27.58 10.82
C GLU A 64 22.78 27.15 10.79
N GLY A 65 22.07 27.22 11.92
CA GLY A 65 20.63 26.93 12.01
C GLY A 65 20.28 25.44 11.87
N LEU A 66 21.23 24.53 12.08
CA LEU A 66 20.98 23.09 12.13
C LEU A 66 20.20 22.70 13.40
N VAL A 67 20.50 23.38 14.52
CA VAL A 67 19.83 23.24 15.82
C VAL A 67 19.52 24.63 16.36
N ASN A 68 18.33 24.82 16.94
CA ASN A 68 17.98 26.10 17.56
C ASN A 68 18.29 26.12 19.06
N GLU A 69 18.57 27.31 19.60
CA GLU A 69 18.77 27.49 21.04
C GLU A 69 17.51 27.05 21.83
N GLY A 70 17.72 26.29 22.91
CA GLY A 70 16.63 25.80 23.76
C GLY A 70 15.72 24.73 23.15
N GLU A 71 15.95 24.31 21.90
CA GLU A 71 15.14 23.27 21.24
C GLU A 71 15.32 21.89 21.86
N LEU A 72 16.53 21.59 22.33
CA LEU A 72 16.92 20.31 22.91
C LEU A 72 17.30 20.51 24.38
N ALA A 73 16.68 19.73 25.28
CA ALA A 73 16.85 19.89 26.72
C ALA A 73 18.27 19.53 27.22
N THR A 74 18.90 18.55 26.59
CA THR A 74 20.29 18.12 26.86
C THR A 74 20.88 17.50 25.60
N TYR A 75 22.21 17.52 25.48
CA TYR A 75 22.94 16.95 24.34
C TYR A 75 23.48 15.54 24.62
N THR A 76 23.48 15.10 25.89
CA THR A 76 24.02 13.79 26.29
C THR A 76 22.99 12.66 26.24
N SER A 77 21.69 12.99 26.16
CA SER A 77 20.64 11.97 26.01
C SER A 77 20.61 11.40 24.59
N ASN A 78 20.01 10.22 24.45
CA ASN A 78 19.76 9.62 23.14
C ASN A 78 18.82 10.48 22.30
N ILE A 79 19.13 10.68 21.03
CA ILE A 79 18.26 11.43 20.12
C ILE A 79 17.03 10.61 19.73
N THR A 80 15.85 11.24 19.77
CA THR A 80 14.61 10.62 19.28
C THR A 80 14.51 10.70 17.76
N LYS A 81 13.72 9.82 17.13
CA LYS A 81 13.50 9.84 15.67
C LYS A 81 12.86 11.14 15.19
N GLU A 82 11.98 11.77 15.98
CA GLU A 82 11.38 13.06 15.60
C GLU A 82 12.37 14.23 15.69
N ASP A 83 13.31 14.22 16.65
CA ASP A 83 14.38 15.23 16.72
C ASP A 83 15.39 15.05 15.60
N ALA A 84 15.78 13.79 15.34
CA ALA A 84 16.66 13.45 14.23
C ALA A 84 16.05 13.88 12.88
N ALA A 85 14.72 13.74 12.71
CA ALA A 85 14.02 14.20 11.51
C ALA A 85 14.12 15.72 11.30
N VAL A 86 14.00 16.51 12.36
CA VAL A 86 14.13 17.97 12.31
C VAL A 86 15.53 18.38 11.87
N ILE A 87 16.55 17.83 12.55
CA ILE A 87 17.95 18.10 12.24
C ILE A 87 18.30 17.62 10.82
N ALA A 88 17.86 16.43 10.41
CA ALA A 88 18.08 15.91 9.07
C ALA A 88 17.38 16.75 7.99
N ASN A 89 16.18 17.28 8.26
CA ASN A 89 15.51 18.17 7.31
C ASN A 89 16.32 19.45 7.10
N ARG A 90 16.75 20.10 8.17
CA ARG A 90 17.56 21.34 8.10
C ARG A 90 18.89 21.11 7.41
N ALA A 91 19.58 20.02 7.73
CA ALA A 91 20.81 19.63 7.04
C ALA A 91 20.59 19.41 5.54
N ASP A 92 19.50 18.75 5.17
CA ASP A 92 19.14 18.55 3.76
C ASP A 92 18.83 19.87 3.05
N GLU A 93 18.14 20.79 3.73
CA GLU A 93 17.82 22.12 3.20
C GLU A 93 19.06 23.01 3.04
N LEU A 94 20.02 22.93 3.98
CA LEU A 94 21.31 23.62 3.86
C LEU A 94 22.14 23.11 2.69
N LEU A 95 22.10 21.79 2.43
CA LEU A 95 22.92 21.17 1.39
C LEU A 95 22.28 21.22 -0.01
N HIS A 96 20.95 21.10 -0.10
CA HIS A 96 20.22 20.92 -1.36
C HIS A 96 19.12 21.97 -1.61
N GLY A 97 18.94 22.91 -0.69
CA GLY A 97 17.89 23.93 -0.74
C GLY A 97 16.56 23.47 -0.13
N THR A 98 15.66 24.44 0.08
CA THR A 98 14.38 24.28 0.80
C THR A 98 13.27 23.62 -0.03
N GLY A 99 13.51 23.39 -1.31
CA GLY A 99 12.53 22.80 -2.22
C GLY A 99 12.13 21.37 -1.83
N HIS A 100 10.85 21.05 -1.98
CA HIS A 100 10.32 19.70 -1.84
C HIS A 100 9.14 19.48 -2.79
N ASN A 101 8.79 18.22 -3.03
CA ASN A 101 7.62 17.85 -3.83
C ASN A 101 6.35 18.03 -2.99
N THR A 102 5.60 19.10 -3.27
CA THR A 102 4.36 19.48 -2.57
C THR A 102 3.25 18.46 -2.75
N ASP A 103 3.08 17.92 -3.96
CA ASP A 103 2.05 16.92 -4.24
C ASP A 103 2.30 15.65 -3.43
N LEU A 104 3.55 15.19 -3.39
CA LEU A 104 3.94 14.02 -2.60
C LEU A 104 3.76 14.26 -1.09
N TYR A 105 4.10 15.45 -0.61
CA TYR A 105 3.87 15.85 0.78
C TYR A 105 2.38 15.76 1.14
N ASP A 106 1.51 16.33 0.30
CA ASP A 106 0.07 16.32 0.51
C ASP A 106 -0.50 14.91 0.43
N GLN A 107 -0.02 14.08 -0.52
CA GLN A 107 -0.40 12.68 -0.63
C GLN A 107 -0.01 11.88 0.63
N ILE A 108 1.18 12.11 1.19
CA ILE A 108 1.62 11.45 2.43
C ILE A 108 0.69 11.79 3.60
N LYS A 109 0.32 13.06 3.73
CA LYS A 109 -0.56 13.55 4.79
C LYS A 109 -1.99 13.06 4.63
N THR A 110 -2.59 13.31 3.47
CA THR A 110 -4.01 12.99 3.18
C THR A 110 -4.28 11.49 3.19
N LYS A 111 -3.36 10.69 2.63
CA LYS A 111 -3.47 9.22 2.60
C LYS A 111 -2.90 8.53 3.84
N LYS A 112 -2.45 9.30 4.85
CA LYS A 112 -1.92 8.79 6.12
C LYS A 112 -0.83 7.73 5.94
N ARG A 113 0.16 8.03 5.09
CA ARG A 113 1.29 7.11 4.79
C ARG A 113 2.18 6.86 6.01
N LEU A 114 2.13 7.76 6.98
CA LEU A 114 2.65 7.55 8.33
C LEU A 114 1.47 7.35 9.28
N SER A 115 1.27 6.09 9.70
CA SER A 115 0.11 5.65 10.49
C SER A 115 0.06 6.23 11.91
N ASP A 116 1.20 6.64 12.44
CA ASP A 116 1.41 7.18 13.78
C ASP A 116 1.86 8.65 13.75
N LEU A 117 1.64 9.36 12.63
CA LEU A 117 2.01 10.78 12.50
C LEU A 117 1.36 11.65 13.58
N SER A 118 0.13 11.32 14.00
CA SER A 118 -0.56 12.02 15.08
C SER A 118 0.12 11.91 16.44
N ASN A 119 1.01 10.93 16.62
CA ASN A 119 1.77 10.73 17.85
C ASN A 119 3.09 11.51 17.85
N ILE A 120 3.44 12.14 16.72
CA ILE A 120 4.60 13.02 16.58
C ILE A 120 4.23 14.40 17.13
N THR A 121 5.17 15.03 17.83
CA THR A 121 5.01 16.43 18.29
C THR A 121 4.62 17.33 17.11
N ASN A 122 3.52 18.09 17.25
CA ASN A 122 2.93 18.87 16.15
C ASN A 122 3.94 19.77 15.41
N SER A 123 4.83 20.46 16.14
CA SER A 123 5.87 21.31 15.56
C SER A 123 6.92 20.56 14.72
N LYS A 124 7.02 19.24 14.87
CA LYS A 124 8.00 18.38 14.17
C LYS A 124 7.38 17.60 13.02
N GLN A 125 6.05 17.56 12.90
CA GLN A 125 5.36 16.78 11.87
C GLN A 125 5.76 17.21 10.46
N ASP A 126 5.94 18.51 10.20
CA ASP A 126 6.37 19.02 8.90
C ASP A 126 7.72 18.45 8.48
N ALA A 127 8.71 18.53 9.36
CA ALA A 127 10.03 17.97 9.12
C ALA A 127 9.96 16.47 8.86
N VAL A 128 9.18 15.73 9.67
CA VAL A 128 8.96 14.28 9.52
C VAL A 128 8.36 13.92 8.15
N ILE A 129 7.37 14.68 7.68
CA ILE A 129 6.78 14.44 6.35
C ILE A 129 7.81 14.73 5.25
N LYS A 130 8.56 15.84 5.34
CA LYS A 130 9.56 16.23 4.34
C LYS A 130 10.70 15.21 4.21
N ILE A 131 11.30 14.77 5.30
CA ILE A 131 12.37 13.77 5.28
C ILE A 131 11.85 12.39 4.87
N PHE A 132 10.59 12.06 5.16
CA PHE A 132 9.95 10.86 4.62
C PHE A 132 9.73 10.97 3.12
N SER A 133 9.18 12.10 2.62
CA SER A 133 8.91 12.34 1.20
C SER A 133 10.19 12.35 0.36
N LYS A 134 11.29 12.84 0.93
CA LYS A 134 12.64 12.78 0.35
C LYS A 134 13.27 11.38 0.44
N GLY A 135 12.67 10.42 1.13
CA GLY A 135 13.20 9.07 1.26
C GLY A 135 14.45 8.95 2.14
N ILE A 136 14.64 9.90 3.05
CA ILE A 136 15.77 9.96 3.99
C ILE A 136 15.49 9.03 5.19
N MET A 137 14.38 9.24 5.89
CA MET A 137 13.88 8.33 6.93
C MET A 137 12.53 7.76 6.50
N ILE A 138 12.44 6.44 6.41
CA ILE A 138 11.26 5.75 5.86
C ILE A 138 10.40 5.04 6.92
N GLY A 139 10.77 5.10 8.19
CA GLY A 139 10.08 4.36 9.25
C GLY A 139 10.05 2.84 9.07
N SER A 140 9.28 2.19 9.94
CA SER A 140 9.12 0.75 10.05
C SER A 140 7.90 0.26 9.26
N SER A 141 8.00 -0.92 8.64
CA SER A 141 6.88 -1.52 7.89
C SER A 141 5.71 -1.86 8.82
N ASN A 142 4.48 -1.64 8.36
CA ASN A 142 3.26 -2.16 9.02
C ASN A 142 2.92 -3.61 8.59
N GLY A 143 3.80 -4.26 7.82
CA GLY A 143 3.62 -5.61 7.31
C GLY A 143 3.17 -5.63 5.85
N LEU A 144 2.95 -6.84 5.34
CA LEU A 144 2.55 -7.05 3.95
C LEU A 144 1.17 -6.48 3.65
N TYR A 145 0.98 -6.04 2.41
CA TYR A 145 -0.27 -5.48 1.88
C TYR A 145 -0.75 -4.22 2.63
N THR A 146 0.16 -3.56 3.34
CA THR A 146 -0.12 -2.28 3.99
C THR A 146 0.30 -1.11 3.10
N HIS A 147 -0.41 -0.01 3.27
CA HIS A 147 -0.25 1.22 2.50
C HIS A 147 0.45 2.34 3.27
N SER A 148 0.86 2.06 4.50
CA SER A 148 1.45 3.01 5.44
C SER A 148 2.57 2.36 6.24
N ARG A 149 3.35 3.19 6.92
CA ARG A 149 4.45 2.81 7.80
C ARG A 149 4.30 3.48 9.15
N LYS A 150 5.06 3.02 10.14
CA LYS A 150 5.19 3.71 11.43
C LYS A 150 6.49 4.48 11.47
N PHE A 151 6.44 5.76 11.81
CA PHE A 151 7.63 6.57 11.98
C PHE A 151 8.33 6.29 13.32
N ASN A 152 7.55 5.96 14.36
CA ASN A 152 7.99 5.74 15.74
C ASN A 152 8.79 6.94 16.31
N GLY A 153 8.26 8.16 16.19
CA GLY A 153 9.03 9.39 16.49
C GLY A 153 9.68 9.46 17.87
N LYS A 154 9.06 8.85 18.89
CA LYS A 154 9.58 8.86 20.27
C LYS A 154 10.68 7.84 20.54
N GLU A 155 10.93 6.92 19.62
CA GLU A 155 12.02 5.93 19.79
C GLU A 155 13.39 6.58 19.59
N ALA A 156 14.38 6.10 20.33
CA ALA A 156 15.78 6.48 20.17
C ALA A 156 16.39 5.92 18.88
N VAL A 157 17.12 6.77 18.17
CA VAL A 157 17.89 6.42 16.96
C VAL A 157 19.11 5.58 17.33
N THR A 158 19.41 4.57 16.53
CA THR A 158 20.64 3.77 16.68
C THR A 158 21.80 4.40 15.91
N VAL A 159 23.04 4.07 16.28
CA VAL A 159 24.24 4.51 15.54
C VAL A 159 24.17 4.08 14.05
N SER A 160 23.63 2.89 13.76
CA SER A 160 23.49 2.39 12.38
C SER A 160 22.41 3.15 11.60
N GLU A 161 21.26 3.44 12.23
CA GLU A 161 20.22 4.29 11.64
C GLU A 161 20.77 5.68 11.34
N ALA A 162 21.50 6.30 12.28
CA ALA A 162 22.09 7.63 12.10
C ALA A 162 23.03 7.70 10.89
N LYS A 163 23.93 6.73 10.73
CA LYS A 163 24.84 6.64 9.57
C LYS A 163 24.07 6.52 8.25
N ILE A 164 22.97 5.78 8.22
CA ILE A 164 22.09 5.67 7.04
C ILE A 164 21.42 7.02 6.73
N ILE A 165 20.92 7.71 7.75
CA ILE A 165 20.27 9.02 7.60
C ILE A 165 21.26 10.03 7.01
N VAL A 166 22.43 10.16 7.63
CA VAL A 166 23.51 11.04 7.18
C VAL A 166 23.92 10.75 5.74
N THR A 167 24.07 9.47 5.38
CA THR A 167 24.38 9.06 4.00
C THR A 167 23.32 9.52 2.99
N ARG A 168 22.04 9.49 3.37
CA ARG A 168 20.92 9.87 2.49
C ARG A 168 20.70 11.39 2.41
N VAL A 169 21.05 12.12 3.48
CA VAL A 169 21.13 13.59 3.46
C VAL A 169 22.25 14.01 2.51
N LYS A 170 23.46 13.47 2.70
CA LYS A 170 24.63 13.81 1.87
C LYS A 170 24.46 13.42 0.41
N THR A 171 23.90 12.24 0.13
CA THR A 171 23.87 11.66 -1.22
C THR A 171 22.45 11.30 -1.65
N SER A 172 21.85 12.17 -2.46
CA SER A 172 20.46 12.03 -2.92
C SER A 172 20.18 10.71 -3.67
N SER A 173 21.14 10.16 -4.40
CA SER A 173 21.01 8.87 -5.10
C SER A 173 20.88 7.65 -4.17
N LYS A 174 21.22 7.80 -2.87
CA LYS A 174 21.05 6.77 -1.84
C LYS A 174 19.69 6.84 -1.13
N ARG A 175 18.91 7.90 -1.37
CA ARG A 175 17.56 8.05 -0.82
C ARG A 175 16.63 6.95 -1.34
N ARG A 176 15.67 6.57 -0.52
CA ARG A 176 14.65 5.60 -0.91
C ARG A 176 13.67 6.24 -1.89
N LYS A 177 13.20 5.47 -2.87
CA LYS A 177 12.19 5.94 -3.82
C LYS A 177 10.79 5.72 -3.27
N LEU A 178 9.92 6.69 -3.48
CA LEU A 178 8.50 6.60 -3.18
C LEU A 178 7.68 6.61 -4.48
N SER A 179 6.53 5.95 -4.46
CA SER A 179 5.50 6.08 -5.49
C SER A 179 4.88 7.49 -5.43
N PRO A 180 4.17 7.92 -6.48
CA PRO A 180 3.51 9.23 -6.51
C PRO A 180 2.57 9.49 -5.32
N ASP A 181 2.01 8.41 -4.74
CA ASP A 181 1.11 8.47 -3.60
C ASP A 181 1.80 8.28 -2.24
N GLY A 182 3.14 8.21 -2.19
CA GLY A 182 3.93 8.19 -0.95
C GLY A 182 4.24 6.81 -0.36
N GLN A 183 4.11 5.73 -1.12
CA GLN A 183 4.46 4.37 -0.68
C GLN A 183 5.90 4.01 -1.07
N LEU A 184 6.55 3.16 -0.26
CA LEU A 184 7.94 2.78 -0.50
C LEU A 184 8.07 1.85 -1.71
N ILE A 185 8.92 2.22 -2.66
CA ILE A 185 9.29 1.39 -3.81
C ILE A 185 10.50 0.53 -3.41
N ARG A 186 10.49 -0.75 -3.80
CA ARG A 186 11.67 -1.61 -3.74
C ARG A 186 12.35 -1.69 -5.10
N MET A 187 13.68 -1.68 -5.07
CA MET A 187 14.55 -1.71 -6.26
C MET A 187 15.28 -3.05 -6.43
N THR A 188 15.10 -3.97 -5.48
CA THR A 188 15.72 -5.29 -5.44
C THR A 188 14.65 -6.35 -5.15
N ASN A 189 14.97 -7.62 -5.38
CA ASN A 189 14.03 -8.74 -5.25
C ASN A 189 12.72 -8.49 -6.04
N LEU A 190 12.85 -8.02 -7.28
CA LEU A 190 11.72 -7.65 -8.12
C LEU A 190 11.00 -8.90 -8.65
N PRO A 191 9.67 -8.85 -8.85
CA PRO A 191 8.92 -9.92 -9.50
C PRO A 191 9.43 -10.13 -10.93
N LYS A 192 9.32 -11.35 -11.46
CA LYS A 192 9.81 -11.71 -12.80
C LYS A 192 9.24 -10.81 -13.91
N ASN A 193 8.02 -10.32 -13.73
CA ASN A 193 7.31 -9.48 -14.69
C ASN A 193 7.30 -7.99 -14.30
N TYR A 194 8.25 -7.50 -13.48
CA TYR A 194 8.29 -6.12 -12.98
C TYR A 194 8.16 -5.05 -14.07
N LYS A 195 8.65 -5.31 -15.28
CA LYS A 195 8.56 -4.40 -16.44
C LYS A 195 7.12 -4.13 -16.90
N SER A 196 6.13 -4.86 -16.39
CA SER A 196 4.71 -4.64 -16.68
C SER A 196 4.08 -3.56 -15.78
N TYR A 197 4.82 -3.06 -14.80
CA TYR A 197 4.38 -2.11 -13.79
C TYR A 197 5.28 -0.87 -13.81
N GLU A 198 4.74 0.28 -13.41
CA GLU A 198 5.52 1.52 -13.29
C GLU A 198 6.50 1.48 -12.11
N TYR A 199 6.09 0.82 -11.03
CA TYR A 199 6.89 0.56 -9.84
C TYR A 199 6.41 -0.70 -9.13
N ILE A 200 7.23 -1.17 -8.20
CA ILE A 200 6.92 -2.31 -7.33
C ILE A 200 7.00 -1.84 -5.88
N LEU A 201 5.88 -1.91 -5.18
CA LEU A 201 5.83 -1.55 -3.76
C LEU A 201 6.56 -2.58 -2.90
N GLU A 202 7.18 -2.09 -1.82
CA GLU A 202 7.93 -2.91 -0.86
C GLU A 202 7.00 -3.78 0.00
N SER A 203 5.81 -3.29 0.34
CA SER A 203 4.82 -4.02 1.15
C SER A 203 4.08 -5.12 0.38
N PHE A 204 4.20 -5.18 -0.95
CA PHE A 204 3.50 -6.19 -1.77
C PHE A 204 4.50 -7.24 -2.28
N PRO A 205 4.27 -8.54 -2.02
CA PRO A 205 5.19 -9.60 -2.39
C PRO A 205 5.16 -9.90 -3.89
N ASN A 206 6.20 -10.60 -4.40
CA ASN A 206 6.30 -10.95 -5.82
C ASN A 206 5.05 -11.68 -6.34
N ALA A 207 4.48 -12.59 -5.56
CA ALA A 207 3.31 -13.37 -5.94
C ALA A 207 2.09 -12.50 -6.34
N PHE A 208 1.94 -11.31 -5.74
CA PHE A 208 0.87 -10.37 -6.10
C PHE A 208 1.02 -9.86 -7.54
N TYR A 209 2.24 -9.46 -7.91
CA TYR A 209 2.58 -8.95 -9.23
C TYR A 209 2.70 -10.07 -10.28
N GLU A 210 3.16 -11.25 -9.88
CA GLU A 210 3.39 -12.38 -10.79
C GLU A 210 2.09 -13.11 -11.20
N LYS A 211 0.95 -12.84 -10.52
CA LYS A 211 -0.35 -13.36 -10.98
C LYS A 211 -0.64 -12.87 -12.39
N LYS A 212 -1.05 -13.79 -13.26
CA LYS A 212 -1.45 -13.49 -14.63
C LYS A 212 -2.71 -12.63 -14.65
N PHE A 213 -2.70 -11.56 -15.45
CA PHE A 213 -3.88 -10.75 -15.73
C PHE A 213 -4.88 -11.48 -16.61
N LYS A 214 -6.15 -11.05 -16.63
CA LYS A 214 -7.20 -11.66 -17.46
C LYS A 214 -6.80 -11.71 -18.94
N TYR A 215 -6.12 -10.69 -19.48
CA TYR A 215 -5.66 -10.70 -20.88
C TYR A 215 -4.58 -11.74 -21.16
N GLN A 216 -3.80 -12.17 -20.15
CA GLN A 216 -2.78 -13.22 -20.30
C GLN A 216 -3.35 -14.62 -20.19
N LEU A 217 -4.55 -14.75 -19.60
CA LEU A 217 -5.29 -16.00 -19.48
C LEU A 217 -6.26 -16.22 -20.66
N THR A 218 -6.61 -15.15 -21.36
CA THR A 218 -7.56 -15.19 -22.47
C THR A 218 -6.97 -15.95 -23.66
N LYS A 219 -7.71 -16.94 -24.17
CA LYS A 219 -7.41 -17.58 -25.45
C LYS A 219 -7.90 -16.67 -26.58
N TYR A 220 -6.99 -16.21 -27.41
CA TYR A 220 -7.30 -15.43 -28.60
C TYR A 220 -7.20 -16.33 -29.84
N HIS A 221 -8.08 -16.12 -30.81
CA HIS A 221 -7.98 -16.75 -32.13
C HIS A 221 -6.98 -16.03 -33.05
N TYR A 222 -6.37 -14.95 -32.57
CA TYR A 222 -5.37 -14.12 -33.24
C TYR A 222 -4.27 -13.72 -32.24
N LYS A 223 -3.17 -13.12 -32.71
CA LYS A 223 -2.12 -12.59 -31.84
C LYS A 223 -2.59 -11.25 -31.25
N PRO A 224 -2.86 -11.14 -29.93
CA PRO A 224 -3.38 -9.91 -29.36
C PRO A 224 -2.35 -8.77 -29.43
N VAL A 225 -2.82 -7.58 -29.74
CA VAL A 225 -2.02 -6.36 -29.89
C VAL A 225 -2.27 -5.45 -28.69
N GLU A 226 -1.20 -5.10 -27.98
CA GLU A 226 -1.27 -4.19 -26.84
C GLU A 226 -1.65 -2.77 -27.28
N LEU A 227 -2.45 -2.09 -26.45
CA LEU A 227 -3.20 -0.85 -26.68
C LEU A 227 -4.43 -0.98 -27.59
N VAL A 228 -4.56 -2.08 -28.34
CA VAL A 228 -5.76 -2.40 -29.13
C VAL A 228 -6.67 -3.33 -28.33
N ASP A 229 -6.25 -4.57 -28.12
CA ASP A 229 -7.06 -5.63 -27.50
C ASP A 229 -7.00 -5.60 -25.96
N TYR A 230 -5.85 -5.19 -25.43
CA TYR A 230 -5.58 -5.06 -23.99
C TYR A 230 -4.57 -3.93 -23.76
N ALA A 231 -4.42 -3.47 -22.52
CA ALA A 231 -3.29 -2.63 -22.13
C ALA A 231 -2.76 -3.09 -20.78
N SER A 232 -1.44 -3.33 -20.68
CA SER A 232 -0.78 -3.61 -19.41
C SER A 232 -0.76 -2.36 -18.52
N PRO A 233 -0.53 -2.50 -17.19
CA PRO A 233 -0.52 -1.35 -16.30
C PRO A 233 0.45 -0.24 -16.72
N VAL A 234 1.70 -0.59 -17.05
CA VAL A 234 2.71 0.40 -17.47
C VAL A 234 2.37 1.13 -18.78
N ARG A 235 1.54 0.53 -19.65
CA ARG A 235 1.15 1.12 -20.94
C ARG A 235 -0.26 1.71 -20.94
N LEU A 236 -1.07 1.49 -19.91
CA LEU A 236 -2.46 1.93 -19.87
C LEU A 236 -2.59 3.43 -20.15
N LYS A 237 -1.71 4.26 -19.56
CA LYS A 237 -1.68 5.72 -19.77
C LYS A 237 -1.58 6.18 -21.22
N LYS A 238 -1.10 5.31 -22.13
CA LYS A 238 -0.97 5.59 -23.57
C LYS A 238 -2.26 5.31 -24.35
N LYS A 239 -3.29 4.72 -23.72
CA LYS A 239 -4.60 4.49 -24.33
C LYS A 239 -5.41 5.79 -24.37
N LYS A 240 -6.47 5.81 -25.18
CA LYS A 240 -7.55 6.79 -25.06
C LYS A 240 -8.67 6.22 -24.18
N PHE A 241 -9.33 7.07 -23.41
CA PHE A 241 -10.57 6.78 -22.72
C PHE A 241 -11.67 7.62 -23.37
N ASN A 242 -12.47 7.04 -24.26
CA ASN A 242 -13.35 7.80 -25.15
C ASN A 242 -12.55 8.93 -25.84
N ASP A 243 -12.98 10.18 -25.71
CA ASP A 243 -12.30 11.36 -26.28
C ASP A 243 -11.17 11.91 -25.39
N TYR A 244 -10.95 11.34 -24.19
CA TYR A 244 -9.97 11.81 -23.21
C TYR A 244 -8.64 11.06 -23.30
N LYS A 245 -7.56 11.71 -22.90
CA LYS A 245 -6.27 11.03 -22.68
C LYS A 245 -6.38 10.19 -21.41
N MET A 246 -6.00 8.92 -21.48
CA MET A 246 -6.09 8.04 -20.31
C MET A 246 -5.28 8.56 -19.11
N GLN A 247 -4.10 9.14 -19.33
CA GLN A 247 -3.31 9.70 -18.23
C GLN A 247 -4.10 10.73 -17.41
N GLU A 248 -4.78 11.68 -18.07
CA GLU A 248 -5.57 12.72 -17.40
C GLU A 248 -6.75 12.11 -16.61
N VAL A 249 -7.37 11.06 -17.15
CA VAL A 249 -8.44 10.32 -16.48
C VAL A 249 -7.93 9.58 -15.23
N LEU A 250 -6.76 8.93 -15.34
CA LEU A 250 -6.13 8.23 -14.21
C LEU A 250 -5.74 9.21 -13.11
N ASP A 251 -5.10 10.34 -13.47
CA ASP A 251 -4.70 11.37 -12.52
C ASP A 251 -5.91 11.95 -11.76
N ALA A 252 -7.05 12.11 -12.45
CA ALA A 252 -8.26 12.64 -11.85
C ALA A 252 -9.04 11.62 -11.00
N TYR A 253 -9.09 10.34 -11.39
CA TYR A 253 -10.10 9.43 -10.87
C TYR A 253 -9.59 8.08 -10.34
N LEU A 254 -8.33 7.69 -10.57
CA LEU A 254 -7.83 6.37 -10.17
C LEU A 254 -7.99 6.10 -8.67
N ASP A 255 -7.73 7.09 -7.82
CA ASP A 255 -7.92 6.99 -6.37
C ASP A 255 -9.38 6.72 -6.00
N SER A 256 -10.31 7.41 -6.67
CA SER A 256 -11.75 7.24 -6.44
C SER A 256 -12.22 5.85 -6.87
N TRP A 257 -11.68 5.32 -7.97
CA TRP A 257 -11.96 3.98 -8.45
C TRP A 257 -11.43 2.92 -7.49
N ALA A 258 -10.17 3.05 -7.06
CA ALA A 258 -9.57 2.17 -6.06
C ALA A 258 -10.34 2.20 -4.74
N LYS A 259 -10.80 3.39 -4.31
CA LYS A 259 -11.64 3.52 -3.11
C LYS A 259 -12.99 2.82 -3.26
N LYS A 260 -13.62 2.84 -4.44
CA LYS A 260 -14.85 2.08 -4.71
C LYS A 260 -14.60 0.58 -4.64
N VAL A 261 -13.53 0.08 -5.24
CA VAL A 261 -13.13 -1.34 -5.15
C VAL A 261 -12.88 -1.74 -3.70
N GLN A 262 -12.11 -0.94 -2.96
CA GLN A 262 -11.79 -1.17 -1.55
C GLN A 262 -13.06 -1.18 -0.69
N THR A 263 -13.96 -0.22 -0.90
CA THR A 263 -15.24 -0.11 -0.17
C THR A 263 -16.10 -1.33 -0.46
N ASN A 264 -16.27 -1.69 -1.74
CA ASN A 264 -17.04 -2.83 -2.17
C ASN A 264 -16.54 -4.11 -1.47
N LEU A 265 -15.27 -4.45 -1.65
CA LEU A 265 -14.68 -5.66 -1.08
C LEU A 265 -14.69 -5.67 0.45
N ASN A 266 -14.39 -4.54 1.11
CA ASN A 266 -14.47 -4.45 2.57
C ASN A 266 -15.88 -4.74 3.08
N THR A 267 -16.90 -4.19 2.43
CA THR A 267 -18.29 -4.34 2.86
C THR A 267 -18.75 -5.80 2.79
N ARG A 268 -18.43 -6.52 1.70
CA ARG A 268 -18.80 -7.95 1.53
C ARG A 268 -17.89 -8.95 2.25
N LEU A 269 -16.67 -8.56 2.61
CA LEU A 269 -15.72 -9.43 3.32
C LEU A 269 -15.57 -9.09 4.81
N ASN A 270 -16.40 -8.19 5.33
CA ASN A 270 -16.58 -7.92 6.76
C ASN A 270 -18.07 -7.81 7.06
N VAL A 271 -18.71 -8.96 7.25
CA VAL A 271 -20.15 -9.10 7.44
C VAL A 271 -20.41 -9.68 8.80
N ASP A 272 -21.41 -9.16 9.51
CA ASP A 272 -21.94 -9.78 10.72
C ASP A 272 -23.46 -9.70 10.65
N TYR A 273 -24.12 -10.85 10.58
CA TYR A 273 -25.58 -10.92 10.42
C TYR A 273 -26.35 -10.18 11.52
N ARG A 274 -25.74 -9.95 12.68
CA ARG A 274 -26.34 -9.26 13.83
C ARG A 274 -26.36 -7.75 13.64
N THR A 275 -25.39 -7.21 12.90
CA THR A 275 -25.22 -5.76 12.71
C THR A 275 -25.52 -5.29 11.28
N ILE A 276 -25.66 -6.21 10.32
CA ILE A 276 -25.98 -5.88 8.94
C ILE A 276 -27.37 -5.20 8.81
N ASP A 277 -27.36 -4.00 8.26
CA ASP A 277 -28.48 -3.07 8.25
C ASP A 277 -28.58 -2.27 6.93
N ASN A 278 -29.37 -1.20 6.93
CA ASN A 278 -29.54 -0.34 5.76
C ASN A 278 -28.28 0.49 5.45
N GLU A 279 -27.44 0.82 6.43
CA GLU A 279 -26.18 1.52 6.18
C GLU A 279 -25.22 0.62 5.40
N TRP A 280 -25.14 -0.65 5.77
CA TRP A 280 -24.37 -1.65 5.03
C TRP A 280 -24.86 -1.78 3.58
N ILE A 281 -26.18 -1.89 3.37
CA ILE A 281 -26.79 -1.96 2.03
C ILE A 281 -26.44 -0.72 1.20
N ASN A 282 -26.61 0.47 1.78
CA ASN A 282 -26.33 1.74 1.10
C ASN A 282 -24.85 1.89 0.77
N THR A 283 -23.97 1.45 1.67
CA THR A 283 -22.51 1.47 1.47
C THR A 283 -22.12 0.60 0.29
N LEU A 284 -22.62 -0.63 0.23
CA LEU A 284 -22.36 -1.53 -0.90
C LEU A 284 -22.97 -0.98 -2.19
N ARG A 285 -24.23 -0.54 -2.15
CA ARG A 285 -24.97 -0.04 -3.32
C ARG A 285 -24.28 1.14 -4.00
N LYS A 286 -23.68 2.06 -3.24
CA LYS A 286 -22.94 3.23 -3.74
C LYS A 286 -21.69 2.90 -4.56
N THR A 287 -21.23 1.65 -4.51
CA THR A 287 -20.07 1.21 -5.30
C THR A 287 -20.44 0.77 -6.72
N TYR A 288 -21.71 0.48 -7.00
CA TYR A 288 -22.25 0.15 -8.32
C TYR A 288 -22.83 1.39 -9.01
N TYR A 289 -23.21 1.25 -10.29
CA TYR A 289 -23.88 2.33 -11.04
C TYR A 289 -25.13 2.81 -10.35
N ILE A 290 -25.32 4.12 -10.31
CA ILE A 290 -26.56 4.76 -9.88
C ILE A 290 -27.07 5.50 -11.11
N TYR A 291 -28.19 5.05 -11.66
CA TYR A 291 -28.82 5.65 -12.83
C TYR A 291 -29.52 6.96 -12.47
N GLY A 292 -29.86 7.16 -11.19
CA GLY A 292 -30.59 8.33 -10.72
C GLY A 292 -32.09 8.22 -10.91
N ASP A 293 -32.57 7.06 -11.35
CA ASP A 293 -33.98 6.71 -11.46
C ASP A 293 -34.28 5.44 -10.66
N SER A 294 -35.44 5.43 -10.01
CA SER A 294 -35.80 4.35 -9.08
C SER A 294 -36.00 3.00 -9.77
N ALA A 295 -36.39 2.98 -11.05
CA ALA A 295 -36.68 1.73 -11.75
C ALA A 295 -35.39 0.99 -12.10
N SER A 296 -34.39 1.68 -12.66
CA SER A 296 -33.10 1.10 -13.03
C SER A 296 -32.22 0.80 -11.81
N ASP A 297 -32.38 1.56 -10.71
CA ASP A 297 -31.59 1.34 -9.49
C ASP A 297 -32.14 0.22 -8.58
N LYS A 298 -33.41 -0.16 -8.76
CA LYS A 298 -34.11 -1.15 -7.94
C LYS A 298 -33.55 -2.58 -8.05
N PRO A 299 -33.24 -3.14 -9.24
CA PRO A 299 -32.74 -4.51 -9.37
C PRO A 299 -31.51 -4.76 -8.49
N ARG A 300 -30.46 -3.95 -8.63
CA ARG A 300 -29.25 -4.10 -7.82
C ARG A 300 -29.52 -3.97 -6.33
N THR A 301 -30.40 -3.04 -5.94
CA THR A 301 -30.78 -2.86 -4.53
C THR A 301 -31.51 -4.08 -3.98
N ASN A 302 -32.38 -4.69 -4.78
CA ASN A 302 -33.10 -5.90 -4.42
C ASN A 302 -32.17 -7.10 -4.28
N ASP A 303 -31.23 -7.29 -5.21
CA ASP A 303 -30.22 -8.36 -5.14
C ASP A 303 -29.41 -8.27 -3.83
N ILE A 304 -29.01 -7.05 -3.44
CA ILE A 304 -28.30 -6.81 -2.18
C ILE A 304 -29.19 -7.15 -0.98
N LYS A 305 -30.47 -6.76 -0.99
CA LYS A 305 -31.42 -7.08 0.09
C LYS A 305 -31.68 -8.59 0.21
N GLU A 306 -31.75 -9.30 -0.91
CA GLU A 306 -31.88 -10.76 -0.92
C GLU A 306 -30.67 -11.42 -0.27
N TYR A 307 -29.46 -10.98 -0.59
CA TYR A 307 -28.25 -11.44 0.07
C TYR A 307 -28.28 -11.19 1.58
N VAL A 308 -28.70 -10.00 2.03
CA VAL A 308 -28.84 -9.70 3.47
C VAL A 308 -29.79 -10.67 4.16
N ALA A 309 -30.92 -11.02 3.52
CA ALA A 309 -31.85 -12.01 4.05
C ALA A 309 -31.20 -13.41 4.17
N LYS A 310 -30.40 -13.82 3.19
CA LYS A 310 -29.66 -15.10 3.20
C LYS A 310 -28.58 -15.14 4.28
N VAL A 311 -27.81 -14.06 4.43
CA VAL A 311 -26.82 -13.90 5.52
C VAL A 311 -27.48 -14.01 6.89
N LYS A 312 -28.63 -13.37 7.09
CA LYS A 312 -29.40 -13.46 8.35
C LYS A 312 -29.92 -14.87 8.61
N LYS A 313 -30.49 -15.51 7.58
CA LYS A 313 -30.97 -16.89 7.66
C LYS A 313 -29.85 -17.87 8.05
N ASN A 314 -28.67 -17.70 7.45
CA ASN A 314 -27.51 -18.58 7.64
C ASN A 314 -26.57 -18.12 8.76
N LYS A 315 -26.93 -17.06 9.52
CA LYS A 315 -26.14 -16.44 10.59
C LYS A 315 -24.67 -16.22 10.23
N VAL A 316 -24.42 -15.69 9.04
CA VAL A 316 -23.07 -15.57 8.48
C VAL A 316 -22.30 -14.43 9.16
N ILE A 317 -21.06 -14.73 9.56
CA ILE A 317 -20.06 -13.77 10.02
C ILE A 317 -18.80 -13.96 9.19
N ILE A 318 -18.34 -12.89 8.54
CA ILE A 318 -17.11 -12.84 7.74
C ILE A 318 -16.19 -11.79 8.34
N LYS A 319 -14.91 -12.15 8.48
CA LYS A 319 -13.86 -11.21 8.88
C LYS A 319 -12.79 -11.19 7.80
N GLY A 320 -12.37 -10.00 7.39
CA GLY A 320 -11.42 -9.89 6.30
C GLY A 320 -10.63 -8.59 6.24
N THR A 321 -9.52 -8.65 5.53
CA THR A 321 -8.69 -7.53 5.16
C THR A 321 -8.59 -7.47 3.65
N VAL A 322 -8.68 -6.26 3.12
CA VAL A 322 -8.63 -5.97 1.69
C VAL A 322 -7.56 -4.90 1.47
N SER A 323 -6.76 -5.07 0.43
CA SER A 323 -5.72 -4.11 0.06
C SER A 323 -5.67 -3.95 -1.47
N VAL A 324 -6.14 -2.81 -1.95
CA VAL A 324 -6.23 -2.47 -3.37
C VAL A 324 -4.95 -1.78 -3.81
N GLU A 325 -4.31 -2.25 -4.89
CA GLU A 325 -3.12 -1.61 -5.43
C GLU A 325 -3.43 -0.92 -6.77
N PRO A 326 -3.65 0.41 -6.79
CA PRO A 326 -4.14 1.11 -7.98
C PRO A 326 -3.18 1.04 -9.17
N SER A 327 -1.87 0.93 -8.94
CA SER A 327 -0.87 0.83 -10.02
C SER A 327 -0.97 -0.46 -10.85
N THR A 328 -1.80 -1.42 -10.43
CA THR A 328 -2.10 -2.63 -11.19
C THR A 328 -3.22 -2.48 -12.21
N ILE A 329 -3.85 -1.31 -12.30
CA ILE A 329 -4.97 -1.10 -13.21
C ILE A 329 -4.57 -1.46 -14.65
N TYR A 330 -5.41 -2.24 -15.33
CA TYR A 330 -5.17 -2.66 -16.71
C TYR A 330 -6.47 -2.70 -17.51
N TYR A 331 -6.35 -2.82 -18.83
CA TYR A 331 -7.51 -2.91 -19.72
C TYR A 331 -7.58 -4.27 -20.43
N LYS A 332 -8.77 -4.88 -20.45
CA LYS A 332 -9.16 -6.01 -21.30
C LYS A 332 -10.67 -6.02 -21.55
N LYS A 333 -11.17 -5.33 -22.58
CA LYS A 333 -12.63 -5.11 -22.80
C LYS A 333 -13.37 -4.45 -21.61
N GLY A 334 -12.62 -3.90 -20.66
CA GLY A 334 -13.06 -3.41 -19.36
C GLY A 334 -11.81 -3.03 -18.55
N TYR A 335 -11.97 -2.23 -17.50
CA TYR A 335 -10.86 -1.79 -16.65
C TYR A 335 -10.83 -2.62 -15.39
N TYR A 336 -9.67 -3.16 -15.02
CA TYR A 336 -9.55 -4.07 -13.88
C TYR A 336 -8.49 -3.57 -12.91
N ILE A 337 -8.78 -3.60 -11.62
CA ILE A 337 -7.81 -3.31 -10.55
C ILE A 337 -7.56 -4.58 -9.75
N ARG A 338 -6.28 -4.95 -9.58
CA ARG A 338 -5.90 -6.09 -8.74
C ARG A 338 -5.95 -5.72 -7.28
N THR A 339 -6.54 -6.62 -6.50
CA THR A 339 -6.74 -6.47 -5.07
C THR A 339 -6.30 -7.73 -4.35
N TYR A 340 -5.60 -7.54 -3.22
CA TYR A 340 -5.37 -8.60 -2.26
C TYR A 340 -6.56 -8.70 -1.32
N ILE A 341 -7.05 -9.93 -1.12
CA ILE A 341 -8.05 -10.22 -0.10
C ILE A 341 -7.57 -11.36 0.79
N LYS A 342 -7.84 -11.22 2.08
CA LYS A 342 -7.70 -12.27 3.07
C LYS A 342 -8.91 -12.26 3.97
N PHE A 343 -9.68 -13.33 3.99
CA PHE A 343 -10.92 -13.41 4.75
C PHE A 343 -11.15 -14.82 5.29
N LYS A 344 -12.05 -14.94 6.26
CA LYS A 344 -12.61 -16.23 6.69
C LYS A 344 -14.09 -16.06 6.98
N ILE A 345 -14.86 -17.12 6.79
CA ILE A 345 -16.19 -17.25 7.38
C ILE A 345 -15.98 -17.65 8.82
N ASP A 346 -16.06 -16.68 9.72
CA ASP A 346 -15.87 -16.86 11.16
C ASP A 346 -17.00 -17.71 11.75
N ASP A 347 -18.24 -17.47 11.30
CA ASP A 347 -19.37 -18.34 11.61
C ASP A 347 -20.42 -18.40 10.49
N ALA A 348 -21.15 -19.51 10.45
CA ALA A 348 -22.34 -19.74 9.63
C ALA A 348 -23.04 -21.00 10.15
N THR A 349 -24.37 -20.99 10.18
CA THR A 349 -25.17 -22.18 10.57
C THR A 349 -25.22 -23.23 9.48
N ASN A 350 -25.06 -22.84 8.21
CA ASN A 350 -25.05 -23.76 7.09
C ASN A 350 -24.00 -23.34 6.05
N MET A 351 -22.98 -24.18 5.87
CA MET A 351 -21.94 -24.01 4.85
C MET A 351 -22.30 -24.70 3.52
N ASN A 352 -23.33 -25.56 3.51
CA ASN A 352 -23.77 -26.31 2.34
C ASN A 352 -24.85 -25.53 1.57
N VAL A 353 -24.53 -24.29 1.23
CA VAL A 353 -25.33 -23.39 0.39
C VAL A 353 -24.48 -22.91 -0.77
N GLN A 354 -25.07 -22.21 -1.74
CA GLN A 354 -24.29 -21.54 -2.77
C GLN A 354 -23.34 -20.52 -2.11
N GLU A 355 -22.14 -20.37 -2.64
CA GLU A 355 -21.14 -19.47 -2.05
C GLU A 355 -21.61 -18.01 -2.11
N GLU A 356 -22.41 -17.65 -3.10
CA GLU A 356 -23.08 -16.35 -3.24
C GLU A 356 -24.09 -16.08 -2.11
N ASP A 357 -24.61 -17.12 -1.44
CA ASP A 357 -25.48 -16.97 -0.27
C ASP A 357 -24.68 -16.68 1.01
N LEU A 358 -23.37 -16.91 0.99
CA LEU A 358 -22.43 -16.62 2.09
C LEU A 358 -21.72 -15.29 1.84
N ILE A 359 -21.21 -15.06 0.63
CA ILE A 359 -20.42 -13.89 0.24
C ILE A 359 -21.09 -13.22 -0.96
N TYR A 360 -21.39 -11.93 -0.86
CA TYR A 360 -22.03 -11.23 -1.97
C TYR A 360 -21.08 -11.11 -3.19
N GLY A 361 -21.57 -11.43 -4.38
CA GLY A 361 -20.90 -11.18 -5.66
C GLY A 361 -21.67 -11.78 -6.83
N ARG A 362 -21.35 -11.34 -8.05
CA ARG A 362 -21.94 -11.89 -9.28
C ARG A 362 -21.64 -13.38 -9.45
N THR A 363 -20.41 -13.78 -9.15
CA THR A 363 -19.96 -15.17 -9.12
C THR A 363 -18.95 -15.30 -8.00
N VAL A 364 -19.18 -16.26 -7.11
CA VAL A 364 -18.25 -16.61 -6.04
C VAL A 364 -17.89 -18.08 -6.24
N TYR A 365 -16.62 -18.34 -6.53
CA TYR A 365 -16.13 -19.69 -6.76
C TYR A 365 -14.85 -19.95 -5.97
N LEU A 366 -15.02 -20.69 -4.88
CA LEU A 366 -14.07 -20.98 -3.83
C LEU A 366 -14.26 -22.45 -3.43
N PRO A 367 -13.93 -23.42 -4.30
CA PRO A 367 -14.33 -24.83 -4.17
C PRO A 367 -13.83 -25.55 -2.90
N ASN A 368 -12.99 -24.90 -2.10
CA ASN A 368 -12.47 -25.40 -0.83
C ASN A 368 -12.77 -24.45 0.35
N LEU A 369 -13.81 -23.61 0.23
CA LEU A 369 -14.23 -22.70 1.29
C LEU A 369 -14.71 -23.49 2.50
N LYS A 370 -14.12 -23.18 3.66
CA LYS A 370 -14.43 -23.83 4.93
C LYS A 370 -14.62 -22.78 6.01
N LYS A 371 -15.50 -23.09 6.95
CA LYS A 371 -15.67 -22.29 8.17
C LYS A 371 -14.35 -22.24 8.94
N ASP A 372 -14.06 -21.08 9.52
CA ASP A 372 -12.88 -20.75 10.31
C ASP A 372 -11.51 -20.87 9.62
N ASN A 373 -11.49 -21.10 8.30
CA ASN A 373 -10.25 -21.13 7.53
C ASN A 373 -10.00 -19.81 6.81
N TRP A 374 -8.78 -19.28 6.95
CA TRP A 374 -8.35 -18.12 6.17
C TRP A 374 -8.15 -18.49 4.70
N VAL A 375 -8.89 -17.81 3.84
CA VAL A 375 -8.68 -17.78 2.39
C VAL A 375 -7.84 -16.54 2.07
N THR A 376 -6.80 -16.73 1.26
CA THR A 376 -5.95 -15.63 0.77
C THR A 376 -5.84 -15.74 -0.74
N MET A 377 -6.17 -14.66 -1.45
CA MET A 377 -6.10 -14.64 -2.90
C MET A 377 -5.94 -13.23 -3.46
N TYR A 378 -5.67 -13.16 -4.76
CA TYR A 378 -5.65 -11.93 -5.52
C TYR A 378 -6.79 -11.96 -6.54
N VAL A 379 -7.63 -10.94 -6.51
CA VAL A 379 -8.79 -10.78 -7.40
C VAL A 379 -8.61 -9.55 -8.27
N ASP A 380 -9.11 -9.59 -9.50
CA ASP A 380 -9.11 -8.47 -10.42
C ASP A 380 -10.57 -8.00 -10.60
N ILE A 381 -10.92 -6.87 -10.00
CA ILE A 381 -12.29 -6.32 -10.00
C ILE A 381 -12.49 -5.40 -11.20
N GLU A 382 -13.58 -5.61 -11.94
CA GLU A 382 -13.89 -4.82 -13.13
C GLU A 382 -14.66 -3.55 -12.79
N LEU A 383 -14.26 -2.48 -13.47
CA LEU A 383 -14.92 -1.18 -13.49
C LEU A 383 -15.40 -0.90 -14.91
N GLY A 384 -16.57 -0.28 -15.04
CA GLY A 384 -17.09 0.23 -16.31
C GLY A 384 -17.90 1.51 -16.12
N SER A 385 -18.65 1.92 -17.15
CA SER A 385 -19.71 2.93 -17.06
C SER A 385 -20.94 2.49 -17.86
N ALA A 386 -22.14 2.88 -17.41
CA ALA A 386 -23.37 2.80 -18.20
C ALA A 386 -23.56 4.02 -19.12
N ASN A 387 -22.70 5.04 -19.01
CA ASN A 387 -22.68 6.23 -19.83
C ASN A 387 -21.62 6.09 -20.94
N GLY A 388 -22.07 5.98 -22.20
CA GLY A 388 -21.18 5.89 -23.37
C GLY A 388 -20.27 7.11 -23.57
N LEU A 389 -20.62 8.25 -22.99
CA LEU A 389 -19.83 9.50 -23.02
C LEU A 389 -19.10 9.77 -21.70
N SER A 390 -18.91 8.72 -20.88
CA SER A 390 -18.16 8.83 -19.62
C SER A 390 -16.80 9.49 -19.83
N ASN A 391 -16.40 10.33 -18.89
CA ASN A 391 -15.04 10.83 -18.75
C ASN A 391 -14.25 10.08 -17.67
N GLY A 392 -14.85 9.02 -17.12
CA GLY A 392 -14.29 8.17 -16.08
C GLY A 392 -14.74 8.50 -14.65
N LYS A 393 -15.33 9.66 -14.38
CA LYS A 393 -15.79 10.06 -13.03
C LYS A 393 -16.81 9.08 -12.43
N ASP A 394 -17.64 8.51 -13.29
CA ASP A 394 -18.76 7.64 -12.96
C ASP A 394 -18.42 6.14 -13.03
N LEU A 395 -17.14 5.80 -13.22
CA LEU A 395 -16.71 4.40 -13.20
C LEU A 395 -17.10 3.75 -11.87
N ALA A 396 -17.78 2.61 -11.99
CA ALA A 396 -18.33 1.87 -10.87
C ALA A 396 -18.07 0.38 -11.07
N ILE A 397 -18.32 -0.41 -10.01
CA ILE A 397 -18.13 -1.86 -10.05
C ILE A 397 -19.05 -2.47 -11.11
N PHE A 398 -18.45 -3.12 -12.11
CA PHE A 398 -19.16 -3.80 -13.20
C PHE A 398 -19.21 -5.31 -12.99
N ASP A 399 -18.07 -5.91 -12.64
CA ASP A 399 -17.92 -7.31 -12.28
C ASP A 399 -17.14 -7.42 -10.97
N ASP A 400 -17.82 -7.89 -9.94
CA ASP A 400 -17.33 -8.07 -8.57
C ASP A 400 -17.02 -9.54 -8.25
N SER A 401 -16.95 -10.41 -9.25
CA SER A 401 -16.73 -11.85 -9.03
C SER A 401 -15.44 -12.16 -8.25
N ILE A 402 -15.48 -13.23 -7.45
CA ILE A 402 -14.33 -13.76 -6.69
C ILE A 402 -14.09 -15.20 -7.17
N TYR A 403 -12.97 -15.45 -7.85
CA TYR A 403 -12.56 -16.79 -8.30
C TYR A 403 -11.05 -16.90 -8.61
#